data_AF-A0AB35Y342-F1
#
_entry.id   AF-A0AB35Y342-F1
#
_cell.length_a   1.000
_cell.length_b   1.000
_cell.length_c   1.000
_cell.angle_alpha   90.00
_cell.angle_beta   90.00
_cell.angle_gamma   90.00
#
_symmetry.space_group_name_H-M   'P 1'
#
loop_
_entity.id
_entity.type
_entity.pdbx_description
1 polymer ?
#
loop_
_entity_poly.entity_id
_entity_poly.type
_entity_poly.pdbx_seq_one_letter_code
_entity_poly.pdbx_strand_id
1 'polypeptide(L)'
;MLRNMRTRCDPDQAIYEWRNANPESFLEKMHDSESQIIQYAKWKQVVIEILIRLPSADEGCGQWVTNSRDIVHKILVSHNVAMRDGITMNDAIKIKTRDKKHPDFRKIPIRCYFEIKSKAEYVQASELSFRCHSFSPK
;
A
#
# COMPACT_ATOMS: atom_id res chain seq x y z
N MET A 1 12.53 19.71 8.78
CA MET A 1 11.06 19.64 8.85
C MET A 1 10.54 19.25 7.47
N LEU A 2 9.69 18.23 7.44
CA LEU A 2 9.19 17.46 6.28
C LEU A 2 8.85 18.29 5.03
N ARG A 3 9.38 17.90 3.86
CA ARG A 3 8.85 18.28 2.55
C ARG A 3 8.83 17.08 1.59
N ASN A 4 7.61 16.67 1.28
CA ASN A 4 7.15 16.02 0.06
C ASN A 4 8.21 15.90 -1.04
N MET A 5 8.68 14.68 -1.33
CA MET A 5 9.47 14.40 -2.53
C MET A 5 8.51 14.27 -3.72
N ARG A 6 7.99 15.42 -4.14
CA ARG A 6 7.44 15.61 -5.49
C ARG A 6 8.69 15.78 -6.36
N THR A 7 8.90 14.92 -7.35
CA THR A 7 9.96 15.11 -8.35
C THR A 7 9.65 16.36 -9.19
N ARG A 8 9.86 17.54 -8.62
CA ARG A 8 10.28 18.73 -9.37
C ARG A 8 11.78 18.57 -9.60
N CYS A 9 12.17 17.57 -10.36
CA CYS A 9 13.45 17.64 -11.02
C CYS A 9 13.16 18.31 -12.36
N ASP A 10 13.73 19.49 -12.55
CA ASP A 10 14.01 19.95 -13.90
C ASP A 10 14.82 18.81 -14.56
N PRO A 11 14.33 18.18 -15.65
CA PRO A 11 15.01 17.05 -16.28
C PRO A 11 16.46 17.38 -16.63
N ASP A 12 16.73 18.65 -16.98
CA ASP A 12 18.05 19.10 -17.37
C ASP A 12 18.98 19.17 -16.15
N GLN A 13 18.47 19.62 -14.99
CA GLN A 13 19.25 19.63 -13.76
C GLN A 13 19.58 18.21 -13.26
N ALA A 14 18.64 17.26 -13.39
CA ALA A 14 18.93 15.87 -13.11
C ALA A 14 20.02 15.34 -14.08
N ILE A 15 19.96 15.67 -15.37
CA ILE A 15 21.00 15.25 -16.33
C ILE A 15 22.39 15.81 -15.95
N TYR A 16 22.49 17.06 -15.48
CA TYR A 16 23.78 17.63 -15.04
C TYR A 16 24.31 17.03 -13.75
N GLU A 17 23.44 16.77 -12.77
CA GLU A 17 23.81 16.08 -11.53
C GLU A 17 24.30 14.65 -11.83
N TRP A 18 23.72 13.99 -12.84
CA TRP A 18 24.07 12.62 -13.22
C TRP A 18 25.35 12.56 -14.07
N ARG A 19 25.62 13.58 -14.90
CA ARG A 19 26.79 13.63 -15.77
C ARG A 19 28.10 13.87 -15.01
N ASN A 20 28.01 14.58 -13.87
CA ASN A 20 29.15 14.88 -13.00
C ASN A 20 29.18 14.00 -11.74
N ALA A 21 28.23 13.07 -11.58
CA ALA A 21 28.22 12.15 -10.46
C ALA A 21 29.37 11.14 -10.57
N ASN A 22 30.03 10.94 -9.44
CA ASN A 22 30.99 9.86 -9.22
C ASN A 22 30.29 8.49 -9.51
N PRO A 23 30.85 7.60 -10.35
CA PRO A 23 30.27 6.29 -10.63
C PRO A 23 30.02 5.43 -9.39
N GLU A 24 30.84 5.52 -8.35
CA GLU A 24 30.62 4.82 -7.08
C GLU A 24 29.38 5.35 -6.34
N SER A 25 29.11 6.66 -6.39
CA SER A 25 27.87 7.22 -5.80
C SER A 25 26.61 6.74 -6.51
N PHE A 26 26.74 6.35 -7.78
CA PHE A 26 25.66 5.74 -8.55
C PHE A 26 25.46 4.27 -8.16
N LEU A 27 26.55 3.50 -8.06
CA LEU A 27 26.52 2.11 -7.61
C LEU A 27 26.01 2.00 -6.17
N GLU A 28 26.41 2.92 -5.28
CA GLU A 28 25.95 2.98 -3.90
C GLU A 28 24.45 3.25 -3.81
N LYS A 29 23.93 4.22 -4.58
CA LYS A 29 22.48 4.49 -4.63
C LYS A 29 21.67 3.35 -5.23
N MET A 30 22.18 2.70 -6.28
CA MET A 30 21.51 1.53 -6.85
C MET A 30 21.54 0.35 -5.88
N HIS A 31 22.68 0.09 -5.24
CA HIS A 31 22.85 -0.98 -4.27
C HIS A 31 22.01 -0.76 -3.00
N ASP A 32 21.91 0.48 -2.50
CA ASP A 32 20.99 0.86 -1.43
C ASP A 32 19.52 0.67 -1.84
N SER A 33 19.19 0.93 -3.11
CA SER A 33 17.83 0.69 -3.62
C SER A 33 17.49 -0.79 -3.78
N GLU A 34 18.46 -1.62 -4.18
CA GLU A 34 18.28 -3.07 -4.36
C GLU A 34 18.26 -3.82 -3.01
N SER A 35 19.08 -3.40 -2.05
CA SER A 35 19.13 -4.00 -0.71
C SER A 35 17.89 -3.71 0.14
N GLN A 36 17.11 -2.68 -0.20
CA GLN A 36 15.83 -2.35 0.44
C GLN A 36 14.62 -3.04 -0.21
N ILE A 37 14.79 -3.73 -1.34
CA ILE A 37 13.71 -4.42 -2.03
C ILE A 37 13.64 -5.87 -1.58
N ILE A 38 12.52 -6.24 -0.94
CA ILE A 38 12.21 -7.63 -0.63
C ILE A 38 12.25 -8.49 -1.90
N GLN A 39 12.99 -9.59 -1.88
CA GLN A 39 13.04 -10.54 -2.99
C GLN A 39 11.62 -11.05 -3.31
N TYR A 40 11.27 -11.14 -4.60
CA TYR A 40 9.92 -11.51 -5.05
C TYR A 40 9.41 -12.82 -4.42
N ALA A 41 10.27 -13.86 -4.32
CA ALA A 41 9.90 -15.13 -3.73
C ALA A 41 9.50 -14.98 -2.24
N LYS A 42 10.28 -14.20 -1.47
CA LYS A 42 10.00 -13.90 -0.07
C LYS A 42 8.74 -13.04 0.09
N TRP A 43 8.57 -12.03 -0.74
CA TRP A 43 7.37 -11.20 -0.79
C TRP A 43 6.12 -12.04 -1.06
N LYS A 44 6.17 -12.92 -2.06
CA LYS A 44 5.07 -13.81 -2.43
C LYS A 44 4.68 -14.72 -1.26
N GLN A 45 5.66 -15.30 -0.56
CA GLN A 45 5.40 -16.10 0.64
C GLN A 45 4.70 -15.31 1.74
N VAL A 46 5.22 -14.11 2.06
CA VAL A 46 4.63 -13.24 3.10
C VAL A 46 3.19 -12.87 2.74
N VAL A 47 2.93 -12.48 1.50
CA VAL A 47 1.58 -12.11 1.04
C VAL A 47 0.61 -13.29 1.14
N ILE A 48 1.02 -14.47 0.66
CA ILE A 48 0.17 -15.67 0.73
C ILE A 48 -0.14 -16.03 2.19
N GLU A 49 0.85 -15.98 3.07
CA GLU A 49 0.67 -16.31 4.49
C GLU A 49 -0.27 -15.32 5.19
N ILE A 50 -0.16 -14.03 4.88
CA ILE A 50 -1.10 -13.01 5.37
C ILE A 50 -2.52 -13.36 4.92
N LEU A 51 -2.72 -13.62 3.62
CA LEU A 51 -4.05 -13.89 3.04
C LEU A 51 -4.70 -15.15 3.63
N ILE A 52 -3.92 -16.20 3.88
CA ILE A 52 -4.42 -17.45 4.49
C ILE A 52 -4.81 -17.23 5.96
N ARG A 53 -4.10 -16.36 6.67
CA ARG A 53 -4.29 -16.12 8.10
C ARG A 53 -5.21 -14.95 8.42
N LEU A 54 -5.77 -14.28 7.42
CA LEU A 54 -6.70 -13.18 7.67
C LEU A 54 -7.87 -13.63 8.56
N PRO A 55 -8.37 -12.76 9.45
CA PRO A 55 -9.50 -13.10 10.31
C PRO A 55 -10.77 -13.31 9.49
N SER A 56 -11.75 -13.99 10.09
CA SER A 56 -13.01 -14.31 9.41
C SER A 56 -13.74 -13.03 8.99
N ALA A 57 -14.31 -13.02 7.78
CA ALA A 57 -15.10 -11.90 7.29
C ALA A 57 -16.40 -11.66 8.10
N ASP A 58 -16.73 -12.60 9.00
CA ASP A 58 -17.88 -12.55 9.89
C ASP A 58 -17.60 -11.77 11.18
N GLU A 59 -16.33 -11.48 11.46
CA GLU A 59 -15.93 -10.63 12.59
C GLU A 59 -16.34 -9.17 12.34
N GLY A 60 -16.75 -8.49 13.42
CA GLY A 60 -17.00 -7.06 13.40
C GLY A 60 -15.76 -6.30 12.90
N CYS A 61 -15.94 -5.34 11.99
CA CYS A 61 -14.83 -4.70 11.29
C CYS A 61 -13.77 -4.06 12.22
N GLY A 62 -14.15 -3.61 13.43
CA GLY A 62 -13.22 -3.12 14.43
C GLY A 62 -12.31 -4.20 15.02
N GLN A 63 -12.89 -5.36 15.34
CA GLN A 63 -12.13 -6.51 15.82
C GLN A 63 -11.26 -7.08 14.71
N TRP A 64 -11.83 -7.20 13.50
CA TRP A 64 -11.12 -7.69 12.31
C TRP A 64 -9.86 -6.87 12.01
N VAL A 65 -9.92 -5.54 12.11
CA VAL A 65 -8.75 -4.67 11.91
C VAL A 65 -7.70 -4.87 12.99
N THR A 66 -8.12 -5.03 14.24
CA THR A 66 -7.20 -5.29 15.37
C THR A 66 -6.46 -6.62 15.16
N ASN A 67 -7.21 -7.69 14.88
CA ASN A 67 -6.68 -9.03 14.63
C ASN A 67 -5.75 -9.04 13.41
N SER A 68 -6.17 -8.39 12.32
CA SER A 68 -5.36 -8.28 11.08
C SER A 68 -4.01 -7.61 11.34
N ARG A 69 -3.97 -6.53 12.13
CA ARG A 69 -2.70 -5.85 12.48
C ARG A 69 -1.76 -6.78 13.26
N ASP A 70 -2.29 -7.53 14.21
CA ASP A 70 -1.51 -8.48 15.00
C ASP A 70 -0.96 -9.63 14.13
N ILE A 71 -1.78 -10.16 13.22
CA ILE A 71 -1.38 -11.21 12.27
C ILE A 71 -0.26 -10.69 11.36
N VAL A 72 -0.45 -9.54 10.73
CA VAL A 72 0.56 -8.95 9.85
C VAL A 72 1.84 -8.65 10.62
N HIS A 73 1.75 -8.07 11.82
CA HIS A 73 2.93 -7.81 12.65
C HIS A 73 3.70 -9.10 12.97
N LYS A 74 3.01 -10.16 13.39
CA LYS A 74 3.63 -11.46 13.68
C LYS A 74 4.32 -12.05 12.45
N ILE A 75 3.69 -12.00 11.28
CA ILE A 75 4.27 -12.53 10.04
C ILE A 75 5.49 -11.71 9.62
N LEU A 76 5.42 -10.38 9.66
CA LEU A 76 6.54 -9.49 9.34
C LEU A 76 7.76 -9.78 10.22
N VAL A 77 7.55 -9.87 11.55
CA VAL A 77 8.62 -10.24 12.50
C VAL A 77 9.18 -11.64 12.19
N SER A 78 8.32 -12.62 11.94
CA SER A 78 8.74 -14.01 11.66
C SER A 78 9.55 -14.12 10.37
N HIS A 79 9.27 -13.26 9.39
CA HIS A 79 9.96 -13.24 8.10
C HIS A 79 11.15 -12.28 8.05
N ASN A 80 11.44 -11.55 9.14
CA ASN A 80 12.42 -10.47 9.22
C ASN A 80 12.19 -9.39 8.15
N VAL A 81 10.93 -8.99 7.96
CA VAL A 81 10.52 -7.95 7.01
C VAL A 81 10.07 -6.73 7.80
N ALA A 82 10.63 -5.57 7.47
CA ALA A 82 10.24 -4.30 8.07
C ALA A 82 9.14 -3.60 7.26
N MET A 83 8.37 -2.75 7.94
CA MET A 83 7.52 -1.78 7.27
C MET A 83 8.39 -0.74 6.57
N ARG A 84 7.88 -0.17 5.46
CA ARG A 84 8.55 0.95 4.78
C ARG A 84 8.68 2.14 5.73
N ASP A 85 9.81 2.84 5.63
CA ASP A 85 10.11 4.02 6.45
C ASP A 85 8.95 5.03 6.48
N GLY A 86 8.64 5.49 7.69
CA GLY A 86 7.58 6.47 7.94
C GLY A 86 6.15 5.94 7.88
N ILE A 87 5.94 4.65 7.60
CA ILE A 87 4.60 4.03 7.61
C ILE A 87 4.44 3.16 8.86
N THR A 88 3.50 3.52 9.73
CA THR A 88 3.16 2.68 10.88
C THR A 88 2.12 1.60 10.50
N MET A 89 1.98 0.58 11.35
CA MET A 89 0.92 -0.45 11.17
C MET A 89 -0.49 0.18 11.15
N ASN A 90 -0.70 1.23 11.94
CA ASN A 90 -1.97 1.97 11.96
C ASN A 90 -2.19 2.77 10.68
N ASP A 91 -1.11 3.13 9.98
CA ASP A 91 -1.19 3.79 8.67
C ASP A 91 -1.46 2.80 7.54
N ALA A 92 -0.98 1.56 7.65
CA ALA A 92 -1.19 0.54 6.63
C ALA A 92 -2.60 -0.07 6.68
N ILE A 93 -3.11 -0.35 7.89
CA ILE A 93 -4.43 -0.96 8.09
C ILE A 93 -5.27 0.01 8.92
N LYS A 94 -6.20 0.73 8.28
CA LYS A 94 -6.98 1.82 8.88
C LYS A 94 -8.43 1.43 9.15
N ILE A 95 -9.00 1.98 10.21
CA ILE A 95 -10.45 2.01 10.45
C ILE A 95 -10.84 3.39 10.98
N LYS A 96 -12.05 3.86 10.65
CA LYS A 96 -12.59 5.09 11.22
C LYS A 96 -12.68 4.99 12.75
N THR A 97 -12.44 6.11 13.44
CA THR A 97 -12.58 6.17 14.90
C THR A 97 -14.04 6.25 15.33
N ARG A 98 -14.84 7.04 14.61
CA ARG A 98 -16.25 7.30 14.90
C ARG A 98 -17.05 7.43 13.62
N ASP A 99 -18.29 6.95 13.63
CA ASP A 99 -19.30 7.26 12.63
C ASP A 99 -20.55 7.81 13.35
N LYS A 100 -21.05 8.97 12.91
CA LYS A 100 -22.21 9.62 13.54
C LYS A 100 -23.53 8.95 13.17
N LYS A 101 -23.60 8.33 11.98
CA LYS A 101 -24.81 7.69 11.46
C LYS A 101 -24.92 6.25 11.98
N HIS A 102 -23.79 5.60 12.18
CA HIS A 102 -23.72 4.21 12.62
C HIS A 102 -22.79 4.07 13.83
N PRO A 103 -23.22 4.39 15.06
CA PRO A 103 -22.35 4.36 16.24
C PRO A 103 -21.74 2.98 16.51
N ASP A 104 -22.46 1.91 16.21
CA ASP A 104 -22.02 0.52 16.39
C ASP A 104 -21.38 -0.10 15.14
N PHE A 105 -20.98 0.70 14.12
CA PHE A 105 -20.45 0.19 12.86
C PHE A 105 -19.28 -0.79 13.02
N ARG A 106 -18.47 -0.61 14.07
CA ARG A 106 -17.32 -1.47 14.40
C ARG A 106 -17.72 -2.91 14.73
N LYS A 107 -18.96 -3.15 15.15
CA LYS A 107 -19.53 -4.47 15.44
C LYS A 107 -20.14 -5.13 14.21
N ILE A 108 -20.36 -4.38 13.14
CA ILE A 108 -20.93 -4.91 11.89
C ILE A 108 -19.86 -5.80 11.21
N PRO A 109 -20.20 -7.03 10.82
CA PRO A 109 -19.29 -7.93 10.10
C PRO A 109 -18.65 -7.26 8.89
N ILE A 110 -17.34 -7.45 8.70
CA ILE A 110 -16.62 -6.79 7.61
C ILE A 110 -17.17 -7.18 6.22
N ARG A 111 -17.70 -8.40 6.07
CA ARG A 111 -18.37 -8.85 4.84
C ARG A 111 -19.50 -7.93 4.36
N CYS A 112 -20.17 -7.23 5.27
CA CYS A 112 -21.25 -6.30 4.92
C CYS A 112 -20.76 -5.00 4.26
N TYR A 113 -19.44 -4.75 4.26
CA TYR A 113 -18.84 -3.60 3.59
C TYR A 113 -18.17 -3.94 2.26
N PHE A 114 -18.05 -5.23 1.92
CA PHE A 114 -17.56 -5.63 0.61
C PHE A 114 -18.70 -5.61 -0.42
N GLU A 115 -18.41 -5.06 -1.58
CA GLU A 115 -19.33 -5.12 -2.72
C GLU A 115 -19.44 -6.57 -3.20
N ILE A 116 -20.66 -7.10 -3.25
CA ILE A 116 -20.93 -8.40 -3.84
C ILE A 116 -21.01 -8.20 -5.36
N LYS A 117 -19.87 -8.33 -6.04
CA LYS A 117 -19.87 -8.34 -7.51
C LYS A 117 -20.40 -9.68 -8.00
N SER A 118 -21.52 -9.65 -8.73
CA SER A 118 -21.99 -10.83 -9.43
C SER A 118 -21.03 -11.17 -10.59
N LYS A 119 -20.85 -12.46 -10.90
CA LYS A 119 -19.89 -12.92 -11.92
C LYS A 119 -20.18 -12.39 -13.34
N ALA A 120 -21.35 -11.77 -13.55
CA ALA A 120 -21.79 -11.22 -14.83
C ALA A 120 -21.16 -9.86 -15.19
N GLU A 121 -20.46 -9.19 -14.25
CA GLU A 121 -19.94 -7.82 -14.44
C GLU A 121 -18.40 -7.76 -14.56
N TYR A 122 -17.75 -8.82 -15.04
CA TYR A 122 -16.35 -8.70 -15.46
C TYR A 122 -16.28 -8.03 -16.83
N VAL A 123 -16.23 -6.70 -16.85
CA VAL A 123 -15.77 -5.96 -18.03
C VAL A 123 -14.25 -6.11 -18.10
N GLN A 124 -13.72 -6.65 -19.21
CA GLN A 124 -12.28 -6.69 -19.44
C GLN A 124 -11.71 -5.26 -19.38
N ALA A 125 -10.66 -5.07 -18.59
CA ALA A 125 -10.00 -3.79 -18.38
C ALA A 125 -9.34 -3.18 -19.64
N SER A 126 -9.46 -3.82 -20.81
CA SER A 126 -8.98 -3.32 -22.10
C SER A 126 -9.80 -2.15 -22.67
N GLU A 127 -10.99 -1.87 -22.14
CA GLU A 127 -11.88 -0.81 -22.67
C GLU A 127 -11.84 0.51 -21.86
N LEU A 128 -11.16 0.54 -20.70
CA LEU A 128 -10.95 1.77 -19.93
C LEU A 128 -9.81 2.61 -20.52
N SER A 129 -10.05 3.15 -21.71
CA SER A 129 -9.33 4.31 -22.21
C SER A 129 -9.67 5.51 -21.32
N PHE A 130 -8.74 5.92 -20.46
CA PHE A 130 -8.85 7.16 -19.69
C PHE A 130 -8.84 8.35 -20.66
N ARG A 131 -10.03 8.77 -21.11
CA ARG A 131 -10.21 10.08 -21.74
C ARG A 131 -10.14 11.13 -20.64
N CYS A 132 -8.93 11.60 -20.33
CA CYS A 132 -8.71 12.80 -19.54
C CYS A 132 -9.38 13.99 -20.25
N HIS A 133 -10.59 14.36 -19.81
CA HIS A 133 -11.12 15.68 -20.10
C HIS A 133 -10.32 16.67 -19.27
N SER A 134 -9.34 17.29 -19.91
CA SER A 134 -8.76 18.54 -19.44
C SER A 134 -9.90 19.56 -19.33
N PHE A 135 -10.39 19.80 -18.12
CA PHE A 135 -11.10 21.04 -17.84
C PHE A 135 -10.10 22.19 -17.95
N SER A 136 -10.43 23.20 -18.74
CA SER A 136 -9.85 24.53 -18.61
C SER A 136 -10.98 25.57 -18.68
N PRO A 137 -10.88 26.69 -17.93
CA PRO A 137 -12.01 27.53 -17.60
C PRO A 137 -12.21 28.67 -18.61
N LYS A 138 -13.45 28.84 -19.08
CA LYS A 138 -14.30 30.05 -19.01
C LYS A 138 -15.62 29.76 -19.71
#